data_AF-A0A5K1FY31-F1
#
_entry.id   AF-A0A5K1FY31-F1
#
_cell.length_a   1.000
_cell.length_b   1.000
_cell.length_c   1.000
_cell.angle_alpha   90.00
_cell.angle_beta   90.00
_cell.angle_gamma   90.00
#
_symmetry.space_group_name_H-M   'P 1'
#
loop_
_entity.id
_entity.type
_entity.pdbx_description
1 polymer ?
#
loop_
_entity_poly.entity_id
_entity_poly.type
_entity_poly.pdbx_seq_one_letter_code
_entity_poly.pdbx_strand_id
1 'polypeptide(L)' 'AHLEWNLDGLLEKIWEYLDLTRIYTKPKGMNPDYDDPVILSSKRRTVEDFCTRIHKDMVKQFK' A
#
# COMPACT_ATOMS: atom_id res chain seq x y z
N ALA A 1 14.05 -25.39 -8.41
CA ALA A 1 12.63 -25.17 -8.72
C ALA A 1 12.46 -25.16 -10.24
N HIS A 2 12.25 -26.33 -10.86
CA HIS A 2 12.21 -26.46 -12.33
C HIS A 2 10.82 -26.78 -12.88
N LEU A 3 9.85 -27.01 -12.00
CA LEU A 3 8.50 -27.45 -12.36
C LEU A 3 7.44 -26.37 -12.06
N GLU A 4 7.82 -25.24 -11.45
CA GLU A 4 6.94 -24.10 -11.08
C GLU A 4 5.66 -24.44 -10.31
N TRP A 5 5.55 -25.65 -9.76
CA TRP A 5 4.36 -26.11 -9.07
C TRP A 5 4.07 -25.26 -7.82
N ASN A 6 2.83 -24.79 -7.73
CA ASN A 6 2.27 -24.01 -6.62
C ASN A 6 2.95 -22.65 -6.35
N LEU A 7 3.72 -22.09 -7.28
CA LEU A 7 4.27 -20.74 -7.10
C LEU A 7 3.17 -19.68 -7.03
N ASP A 8 2.10 -19.82 -7.83
CA ASP A 8 0.95 -18.91 -7.78
C ASP A 8 0.23 -19.00 -6.42
N GLY A 9 -0.06 -20.21 -5.96
CA GLY A 9 -0.68 -20.42 -4.65
C GLY A 9 0.19 -19.93 -3.48
N LEU A 10 1.51 -20.05 -3.60
CA LEU A 10 2.44 -19.46 -2.64
C LEU A 10 2.36 -17.93 -2.65
N LEU A 11 2.34 -17.31 -3.83
CA LEU A 11 2.22 -15.87 -3.97
C LEU A 11 0.89 -15.35 -3.39
N GLU A 12 -0.22 -16.03 -3.67
CA GLU A 12 -1.53 -15.74 -3.09
C GLU A 12 -1.49 -15.78 -1.56
N LYS A 13 -0.88 -16.82 -0.99
CA LYS A 13 -0.77 -16.96 0.47
C LYS A 13 0.14 -15.92 1.11
N ILE A 14 1.24 -15.55 0.45
CA ILE A 14 2.09 -14.44 0.88
C ILE A 14 1.27 -13.14 0.92
N TRP A 15 0.52 -12.86 -0.14
CA TRP A 15 -0.31 -11.65 -0.21
C TRP A 15 -1.39 -11.62 0.87
N GLU A 16 -2.09 -12.75 1.08
CA GLU A 16 -3.10 -12.92 2.14
C GLU A 16 -2.51 -12.66 3.53
N TYR A 17 -1.35 -13.27 3.84
CA TYR A 17 -0.75 -13.18 5.18
C TYR A 17 -0.09 -11.82 5.46
N LEU A 18 0.40 -11.11 4.44
CA LEU A 18 0.97 -9.78 4.63
C LEU A 18 -0.10 -8.74 5.00
N ASP A 19 -1.38 -8.95 4.63
CA ASP A 19 -2.52 -8.05 4.92
C ASP A 19 -2.18 -6.57 4.65
N LEU A 20 -1.63 -6.31 3.46
CA LEU A 20 -1.19 -4.98 3.06
C LEU A 20 -2.37 -4.14 2.58
N THR A 21 -2.38 -2.88 2.99
CA THR A 21 -3.35 -1.88 2.51
C THR A 21 -2.69 -1.01 1.43
N ARG A 22 -3.27 -1.02 0.22
CA ARG A 22 -2.85 -0.18 -0.90
C ARG A 22 -3.67 1.11 -0.91
N ILE A 23 -3.00 2.26 -0.89
CA ILE A 23 -3.65 3.57 -0.94
C ILE A 23 -3.20 4.28 -2.22
N TYR A 24 -4.17 4.64 -3.05
CA TYR A 24 -3.95 5.29 -4.34
C TYR A 24 -4.09 6.81 -4.19
N THR A 25 -3.05 7.54 -4.59
CA THR A 25 -3.04 8.99 -4.43
C THR A 25 -3.85 9.65 -5.55
N LYS A 26 -4.61 10.70 -5.20
CA LYS A 26 -5.38 11.48 -6.16
C LYS A 26 -5.15 12.97 -5.93
N PRO A 27 -4.22 13.59 -6.67
CA PRO A 27 -4.08 15.05 -6.66
C PRO A 27 -5.37 15.73 -7.10
N LYS A 28 -5.64 16.93 -6.56
CA LYS A 28 -6.83 17.69 -6.92
C LYS A 28 -6.82 18.02 -8.40
N GLY A 29 -7.89 17.67 -9.11
CA GLY A 29 -8.01 17.89 -10.56
C GLY A 29 -7.35 16.81 -11.43
N MET A 30 -6.78 15.76 -10.84
CA MET A 30 -6.21 14.62 -11.55
C MET A 30 -6.99 13.33 -11.25
N ASN A 31 -6.79 12.33 -12.10
CA ASN A 31 -7.24 10.97 -11.82
C ASN A 31 -6.36 10.33 -10.74
N PRO A 32 -6.87 9.34 -9.99
CA PRO A 32 -6.03 8.55 -9.11
C PRO A 32 -4.90 7.87 -9.88
N ASP A 33 -3.72 7.85 -9.30
CA ASP A 33 -2.61 7.02 -9.76
C ASP A 33 -2.81 5.60 -9.23
N TYR A 34 -2.95 4.63 -10.14
CA TYR A 34 -3.11 3.21 -9.82
C TYR A 34 -1.83 2.38 -10.02
N ASP A 35 -0.79 2.99 -10.58
CA ASP A 35 0.47 2.33 -10.91
C ASP A 35 1.43 2.33 -9.71
N ASP A 36 1.42 3.41 -8.90
CA ASP A 36 2.27 3.55 -7.71
C ASP A 36 1.48 3.78 -6.40
N PRO A 37 0.89 2.72 -5.80
CA PRO A 37 0.20 2.82 -4.52
C PRO A 37 1.16 2.98 -3.34
N VAL A 38 0.74 3.78 -2.36
CA VAL A 38 1.37 3.80 -1.04
C VAL A 38 0.94 2.57 -0.27
N ILE A 39 1.90 1.70 0.04
CA ILE A 39 1.66 0.45 0.77
C ILE A 39 1.83 0.65 2.28
N LEU A 40 0.80 0.31 3.03
CA LEU A 40 0.81 0.28 4.49
C LEU A 40 0.60 -1.15 5.02
N SER A 41 1.25 -1.47 6.14
CA SER A 41 1.07 -2.76 6.81
C SER A 41 -0.24 -2.81 7.59
N SER A 42 -0.78 -4.01 7.81
CA SER A 42 -1.95 -4.26 8.67
C SER A 42 -1.90 -3.60 10.05
N LYS A 43 -0.70 -3.48 10.63
CA LYS A 43 -0.47 -2.92 11.97
C LYS A 43 -0.49 -1.38 12.03
N ARG A 44 -0.30 -0.70 10.89
CA ARG A 44 -0.16 0.77 10.79
C ARG A 44 -0.77 1.24 9.47
N ARG A 45 -2.08 1.50 9.48
CA ARG A 45 -2.90 1.81 8.29
C ARG A 45 -3.90 2.95 8.51
N THR A 46 -3.61 3.86 9.43
CA THR A 46 -4.41 5.07 9.64
C THR A 46 -4.09 6.15 8.60
N VAL A 47 -4.93 7.20 8.52
CA VAL A 47 -4.64 8.38 7.67
C VAL A 47 -3.35 9.07 8.13
N GLU A 48 -3.07 9.10 9.43
CA GLU A 48 -1.81 9.64 9.98
C GLU A 48 -0.58 8.81 9.54
N ASP A 49 -0.69 7.47 9.57
CA ASP A 49 0.35 6.59 9.07
C ASP A 49 0.62 6.83 7.57
N PHE A 50 -0.44 7.01 6.78
CA PHE A 50 -0.34 7.37 5.37
C PHE A 50 0.39 8.70 5.18
N CYS A 51 -0.02 9.76 5.88
CA CYS A 51 0.64 11.06 5.84
C CYS A 51 2.13 10.94 6.20
N THR A 52 2.45 10.22 7.27
CA THR A 52 3.83 9.98 7.71
C THR A 52 4.65 9.18 6.71
N ARG A 53 4.02 8.25 5.98
CA ARG A 53 4.65 7.43 4.94
C ARG A 53 5.04 8.26 3.71
N ILE A 54 4.24 9.27 3.37
CA ILE A 54 4.54 10.24 2.31
C ILE A 54 5.64 11.21 2.77
N HIS A 55 5.43 11.92 3.87
CA HIS A 55 6.40 12.83 4.45
C HIS A 55 6.04 13.19 5.90
N LYS A 56 7.03 13.24 6.81
CA LYS A 56 6.80 13.48 8.25
C LYS A 56 6.05 14.79 8.57
N ASP A 57 6.22 15.81 7.74
CA ASP A 57 5.55 17.11 7.94
C ASP A 57 4.14 17.19 7.37
N MET A 58 3.70 16.20 6.58
CA MET A 58 2.37 16.20 5.97
C MET A 58 1.27 16.16 7.05
N VAL A 59 1.51 15.44 8.14
CA VAL A 59 0.59 15.38 9.29
C VAL A 59 0.35 16.78 9.88
N LYS A 60 1.38 17.64 9.91
CA LYS A 60 1.28 19.01 10.47
C LYS A 60 0.43 19.95 9.62
N GLN A 61 0.26 19.64 8.34
CA GLN A 61 -0.50 20.44 7.37
C GLN A 61 -1.87 19.85 7.06
N PHE A 62 -2.22 18.73 7.69
CA PHE A 62 -3.50 18.06 7.50
C PHE A 62 -4.64 18.97 7.97
N LYS A 63 -5.69 19.10 7.15
CA LYS A 63 -6.86 19.95 7.40
C LYS A 63 -8.13 19.13 7.39
#